data_AF-A0A7S1TMQ5-F1
#
_entry.id   AF-A0A7S1TMQ5-F1
#
_cell.length_a   1.000
_cell.length_b   1.000
_cell.length_c   1.000
_cell.angle_alpha   90.00
_cell.angle_beta   90.00
_cell.angle_gamma   90.00
#
_symmetry.space_group_name_H-M   'P 1'
#
loop_
_entity.id
_entity.type
_entity.pdbx_description
1 polymer ?
#
loop_
_entity_poly.entity_id
_entity_poly.type
_entity_poly.pdbx_seq_one_letter_code
_entity_poly.pdbx_strand_id
1 'polypeptide(L)'
;KAAVGAAERAALDDSEETQLSVVVPHIAVEKFGMKVRERSLQELAVLVYRYGEERAKNLTMLCQIYHHALEDRFFEARDLLLMSHLQETASSLDLSMQIMFNRAMAQVGLCAFRLGMAWEAHSALQEICSSSYSSGGANARMKELLAQGIAIYRGIEKTPEQEKAERMRQVPYHMHISLEFLETAHLVSAMLLEIPNIALNQLRGVGMKRRMISKTFQYFLRNSLKQRHPGPPENVRDHVMAASRALMKGDWKQCYGFVAQMRAWRIVGANIATPTLERLLALIKKEALRTFVLTYSTYYASLSMTHLSETFELPASKVHSIISKMITNEELQASWDQPTGCIIVRRTEPTRLQSLALQLTQKCSQLADHNERLLEARAGAGAGPGGKDGESDGAPVGGGGGGSGGGVDRSGGGAGG
;
A
#
# COMPACT_ATOMS: atom_id res chain seq x y z
N LYS A 1 77.69 -13.89 -17.83
CA LYS A 1 77.47 -12.61 -17.13
C LYS A 1 76.58 -11.78 -18.04
N ALA A 2 75.26 -11.93 -17.92
CA ALA A 2 74.43 -11.17 -16.97
C ALA A 2 74.21 -9.76 -17.56
N ALA A 3 73.05 -9.54 -18.17
CA ALA A 3 71.86 -9.02 -17.50
C ALA A 3 71.93 -7.49 -17.34
N VAL A 4 71.61 -6.76 -18.41
CA VAL A 4 71.10 -5.38 -18.35
C VAL A 4 70.20 -5.19 -19.57
N GLY A 5 69.00 -5.77 -19.52
CA GLY A 5 67.98 -5.61 -20.54
C GLY A 5 66.62 -5.61 -19.88
N ALA A 6 65.81 -4.60 -20.18
CA ALA A 6 64.41 -4.46 -19.81
C ALA A 6 64.07 -3.81 -18.44
N ALA A 7 64.69 -2.68 -18.08
CA ALA A 7 64.27 -1.91 -16.89
C ALA A 7 63.81 -0.46 -17.15
N GLU A 8 63.75 0.05 -18.39
CA GLU A 8 63.49 1.49 -18.58
C GLU A 8 62.72 1.86 -19.86
N ARG A 9 61.67 1.12 -20.21
CA ARG A 9 60.69 1.55 -21.23
C ARG A 9 59.31 0.98 -20.93
N ALA A 10 58.53 1.72 -20.14
CA ALA A 10 57.07 1.85 -20.22
C ALA A 10 56.54 2.30 -18.85
N ALA A 11 56.54 3.62 -18.64
CA ALA A 11 55.59 4.20 -17.70
C ALA A 11 54.19 4.14 -18.33
N LEU A 12 53.18 4.08 -17.45
CA LEU A 12 51.74 4.36 -17.68
C LEU A 12 50.89 3.19 -18.23
N ASP A 13 50.24 2.45 -17.33
CA ASP A 13 48.76 2.36 -17.34
C ASP A 13 48.23 1.78 -16.01
N ASP A 14 47.01 2.20 -15.66
CA ASP A 14 46.05 1.57 -14.75
C ASP A 14 46.25 1.63 -13.22
N SER A 15 45.62 2.66 -12.66
CA SER A 15 44.84 2.63 -11.43
C SER A 15 43.88 1.43 -11.35
N GLU A 16 43.79 0.77 -10.18
CA GLU A 16 42.53 0.27 -9.59
C GLU A 16 42.74 -0.44 -8.22
N GLU A 17 41.89 -0.05 -7.26
CA GLU A 17 41.25 -0.86 -6.21
C GLU A 17 42.08 -1.61 -5.14
N THR A 18 42.29 -0.93 -4.01
CA THR A 18 42.42 -1.58 -2.69
C THR A 18 41.12 -2.28 -2.29
N GLN A 19 41.07 -3.60 -2.48
CA GLN A 19 39.99 -4.47 -2.01
C GLN A 19 39.97 -4.56 -0.47
N LEU A 20 38.86 -4.14 0.14
CA LEU A 20 38.53 -4.43 1.54
C LEU A 20 38.03 -5.87 1.65
N SER A 21 38.90 -6.79 2.08
CA SER A 21 38.53 -8.18 2.33
C SER A 21 37.76 -8.33 3.64
N VAL A 22 36.44 -8.57 3.58
CA VAL A 22 35.65 -8.99 4.74
C VAL A 22 35.71 -10.51 4.86
N VAL A 23 36.27 -10.99 5.97
CA VAL A 23 36.43 -12.42 6.30
C VAL A 23 35.07 -13.02 6.68
N VAL A 24 34.62 -14.04 5.93
CA VAL A 24 33.42 -14.84 6.24
C VAL A 24 33.85 -16.21 6.82
N PRO A 25 33.32 -16.65 7.97
CA PRO A 25 33.77 -17.89 8.62
C PRO A 25 33.36 -19.16 7.84
N HIS A 26 34.29 -20.12 7.83
CA HIS A 26 34.14 -21.44 7.22
C HIS A 26 33.30 -22.37 8.11
N ILE A 27 32.26 -22.96 7.53
CA ILE A 27 31.56 -24.13 8.10
C ILE A 27 31.48 -25.17 6.98
N ALA A 28 31.97 -26.37 7.25
CA ALA A 28 32.09 -27.45 6.27
C ALA A 28 30.72 -28.08 5.94
N VAL A 29 30.48 -28.34 4.65
CA VAL A 29 29.25 -28.98 4.15
C VAL A 29 29.60 -30.39 3.69
N GLU A 30 29.08 -31.41 4.38
CA GLU A 30 29.11 -32.79 3.92
C GLU A 30 27.84 -33.18 3.14
N LYS A 31 27.95 -34.30 2.42
CA LYS A 31 27.31 -34.67 1.15
C LYS A 31 25.78 -34.69 1.09
N PHE A 32 25.31 -34.29 -0.10
CA PHE A 32 23.96 -34.30 -0.63
C PHE A 32 23.22 -35.64 -0.48
N GLY A 33 22.07 -35.60 0.19
CA GLY A 33 21.03 -36.63 0.16
C GLY A 33 19.65 -35.95 0.19
N MET A 34 18.88 -36.08 -0.89
CA MET A 34 17.59 -35.40 -1.02
C MET A 34 16.54 -35.96 -0.03
N LYS A 35 16.32 -35.20 1.04
CA LYS A 35 15.00 -34.80 1.53
C LYS A 35 15.08 -33.29 1.63
N VAL A 36 14.24 -32.54 0.91
CA VAL A 36 14.21 -31.07 1.04
C VAL A 36 13.66 -30.73 2.43
N ARG A 37 14.54 -30.73 3.42
CA ARG A 37 14.34 -30.05 4.70
C ARG A 37 14.67 -28.59 4.42
N GLU A 38 13.98 -27.65 5.07
CA GLU A 38 14.29 -26.20 5.00
C GLU A 38 15.80 -25.87 5.07
N ARG A 39 16.57 -26.72 5.77
CA ARG A 39 18.04 -26.69 5.82
C ARG A 39 18.72 -26.75 4.45
N SER A 40 18.25 -27.57 3.50
CA SER A 40 18.86 -27.67 2.17
C SER A 40 18.65 -26.40 1.34
N LEU A 41 17.54 -25.69 1.53
CA LEU A 41 17.30 -24.43 0.82
C LEU A 41 18.18 -23.31 1.39
N GLN A 42 18.35 -23.27 2.71
CA GLN A 42 19.26 -22.34 3.38
C GLN A 42 20.73 -22.61 3.01
N GLU A 43 21.16 -23.87 2.99
CA GLU A 43 22.51 -24.27 2.59
C GLU A 43 22.82 -23.86 1.14
N LEU A 44 21.86 -24.08 0.23
CA LEU A 44 21.98 -23.64 -1.17
C LEU A 44 21.98 -22.11 -1.31
N ALA A 45 21.14 -21.41 -0.55
CA ALA A 45 21.10 -19.96 -0.57
C ALA A 45 22.44 -19.36 -0.11
N VAL A 46 23.02 -19.90 0.97
CA VAL A 46 24.34 -19.48 1.48
C VAL A 46 25.44 -19.69 0.43
N LEU A 47 25.41 -20.79 -0.33
CA LEU A 47 26.37 -21.03 -1.42
C LEU A 47 26.25 -19.97 -2.52
N VAL A 48 25.01 -19.61 -2.92
CA VAL A 48 24.79 -18.57 -3.93
C VAL A 48 25.16 -17.18 -3.42
N TYR A 49 24.92 -16.86 -2.15
CA TYR A 49 25.35 -15.58 -1.58
C TYR A 49 26.87 -15.42 -1.55
N ARG A 50 27.60 -16.51 -1.32
CA ARG A 50 29.07 -16.51 -1.29
C ARG A 50 29.70 -16.46 -2.68
N TYR A 51 29.21 -17.26 -3.62
CA TYR A 51 29.91 -17.50 -4.90
C TYR A 51 29.11 -17.07 -6.14
N GLY A 52 27.87 -16.62 -5.98
CA GLY A 52 27.00 -16.26 -7.11
C GLY A 52 27.23 -14.84 -7.62
N GLU A 53 26.79 -14.62 -8.86
CA GLU A 53 26.62 -13.30 -9.46
C GLU A 53 25.50 -12.52 -8.76
N GLU A 54 25.54 -11.17 -8.78
CA GLU A 54 24.54 -10.31 -8.13
C GLU A 54 23.10 -10.65 -8.54
N ARG A 55 22.88 -10.91 -9.84
CA ARG A 55 21.61 -11.40 -10.37
C ARG A 55 21.13 -12.69 -9.70
N ALA A 56 22.03 -13.67 -9.54
CA ALA A 56 21.71 -14.94 -8.90
C ALA A 56 21.43 -14.76 -7.40
N LYS A 57 22.15 -13.85 -6.73
CA LYS A 57 21.90 -13.48 -5.33
C LYS A 57 20.50 -12.89 -5.17
N ASN A 58 20.14 -11.91 -6.00
CA ASN A 58 18.83 -11.25 -5.95
C ASN A 58 17.68 -12.24 -6.21
N LEU A 59 17.83 -13.11 -7.22
CA LEU A 59 16.84 -14.14 -7.50
C LEU A 59 16.70 -15.14 -6.34
N THR A 60 17.81 -15.54 -5.74
CA THR A 60 17.83 -16.45 -4.59
C THR A 60 17.17 -15.81 -3.36
N MET A 61 17.44 -14.53 -3.08
CA MET A 61 16.75 -13.76 -2.05
C MET A 61 15.22 -13.78 -2.27
N LEU A 62 14.77 -13.48 -3.49
CA LEU A 62 13.33 -13.47 -3.80
C LEU A 62 12.68 -14.85 -3.65
N CYS A 63 13.37 -15.91 -4.07
CA CYS A 63 12.90 -17.28 -3.88
C CYS A 63 12.85 -17.67 -2.39
N GLN A 64 13.83 -17.25 -1.59
CA GLN A 64 13.84 -17.48 -0.15
C GLN A 64 12.69 -16.74 0.54
N ILE A 65 12.46 -15.46 0.21
CA ILE A 65 11.33 -14.67 0.71
C ILE A 65 10.00 -15.35 0.35
N TYR A 66 9.86 -15.82 -0.90
CA TYR A 66 8.67 -16.54 -1.34
C TYR A 66 8.42 -17.82 -0.52
N HIS A 67 9.48 -18.58 -0.23
CA HIS A 67 9.40 -19.78 0.59
C HIS A 67 8.98 -19.49 2.04
N HIS A 68 9.64 -18.53 2.70
CA HIS A 68 9.24 -18.12 4.06
C HIS A 68 7.78 -17.62 4.11
N ALA A 69 7.33 -16.93 3.07
CA ALA A 69 5.94 -16.46 2.97
C ALA A 69 4.93 -17.61 2.72
N LEU A 70 5.33 -18.73 2.11
CA LEU A 70 4.45 -19.91 1.97
C LEU A 70 4.22 -20.62 3.31
N GLU A 71 5.24 -20.64 4.16
CA GLU A 71 5.26 -21.32 5.46
C GLU A 71 4.74 -20.46 6.63
N ASP A 72 4.10 -19.33 6.34
CA ASP A 72 3.57 -18.37 7.34
C ASP A 72 4.64 -17.69 8.22
N ARG A 73 5.91 -17.69 7.81
CA ARG A 73 7.02 -17.02 8.50
C ARG A 73 7.15 -15.57 8.04
N PHE A 74 6.17 -14.74 8.38
CA PHE A 74 6.12 -13.35 7.91
C PHE A 74 7.30 -12.50 8.37
N PHE A 75 7.69 -12.58 9.64
CA PHE A 75 8.75 -11.72 10.18
C PHE A 75 10.10 -11.98 9.50
N GLU A 76 10.47 -13.25 9.29
CA GLU A 76 11.67 -13.63 8.56
C GLU A 76 11.64 -13.13 7.11
N ALA A 77 10.50 -13.29 6.42
CA ALA A 77 10.33 -12.81 5.06
C ALA A 77 10.43 -11.27 4.95
N ARG A 78 9.84 -10.55 5.90
CA ARG A 78 9.88 -9.09 5.98
C ARG A 78 11.29 -8.59 6.23
N ASP A 79 11.99 -9.19 7.19
CA ASP A 79 13.33 -8.75 7.57
C ASP A 79 14.31 -8.99 6.42
N LEU A 80 14.22 -10.13 5.72
CA LEU A 80 14.99 -10.39 4.50
C LEU A 80 14.69 -9.40 3.36
N LEU A 81 13.40 -9.05 3.16
CA LEU A 81 13.00 -8.06 2.16
C LEU A 81 13.60 -6.69 2.47
N LEU A 82 13.52 -6.23 3.73
CA LEU A 82 14.05 -4.94 4.16
C LEU A 82 15.57 -4.89 4.11
N MET A 83 16.27 -5.94 4.54
CA MET A 83 17.73 -6.02 4.48
C MET A 83 18.28 -5.96 3.04
N SER A 84 17.50 -6.45 2.07
CA SER A 84 17.92 -6.53 0.68
C SER A 84 17.84 -5.22 -0.10
N HIS A 85 17.09 -4.22 0.40
CA HIS A 85 16.79 -2.96 -0.32
C HIS A 85 16.29 -3.15 -1.77
N LEU A 86 15.76 -4.34 -2.10
CA LEU A 86 15.29 -4.66 -3.46
C LEU A 86 14.13 -3.78 -3.93
N GLN A 87 13.44 -3.09 -3.01
CA GLN A 87 12.37 -2.14 -3.34
C GLN A 87 12.88 -0.92 -4.10
N GLU A 88 14.10 -0.45 -3.79
CA GLU A 88 14.70 0.73 -4.43
C GLU A 88 15.25 0.39 -5.82
N THR A 89 15.77 -0.82 -6.00
CA THR A 89 16.32 -1.32 -7.26
C THR A 89 15.29 -2.02 -8.15
N ALA A 90 14.07 -2.31 -7.65
CA ALA A 90 13.05 -3.07 -8.36
C ALA A 90 12.73 -2.55 -9.77
N SER A 91 12.75 -1.22 -9.96
CA SER A 91 12.43 -0.61 -11.26
C SER A 91 13.52 -0.76 -12.32
N SER A 92 14.79 -0.89 -11.90
CA SER A 92 15.93 -1.06 -12.80
C SER A 92 16.28 -2.52 -13.08
N LEU A 93 15.69 -3.48 -12.34
CA LEU A 93 15.91 -4.91 -12.54
C LEU A 93 15.28 -5.43 -13.84
N ASP A 94 15.82 -6.53 -14.35
CA ASP A 94 15.25 -7.27 -15.47
C ASP A 94 13.78 -7.63 -15.25
N LEU A 95 13.00 -7.65 -16.34
CA LEU A 95 11.56 -7.93 -16.29
C LEU A 95 11.24 -9.28 -15.62
N SER A 96 12.07 -10.31 -15.80
CA SER A 96 11.88 -11.60 -15.13
C SER A 96 12.07 -11.52 -13.61
N MET A 97 12.99 -10.69 -13.13
CA MET A 97 13.19 -10.44 -11.70
C MET A 97 12.07 -9.57 -11.14
N GLN A 98 11.58 -8.58 -11.90
CA GLN A 98 10.39 -7.80 -11.53
C GLN A 98 9.15 -8.68 -11.34
N ILE A 99 8.91 -9.62 -12.26
CA ILE A 99 7.81 -10.60 -12.13
C ILE A 99 7.97 -11.42 -10.86
N MET A 100 9.19 -11.89 -10.57
CA MET A 100 9.44 -12.66 -9.36
C MET A 100 9.26 -11.80 -8.11
N PHE A 101 9.74 -10.56 -8.10
CA PHE A 101 9.54 -9.60 -7.01
C PHE A 101 8.04 -9.37 -6.75
N ASN A 102 7.24 -9.11 -7.79
CA ASN A 102 5.78 -8.94 -7.66
C ASN A 102 5.11 -10.19 -7.08
N ARG A 103 5.58 -11.38 -7.46
CA ARG A 103 5.07 -12.65 -6.93
C ARG A 103 5.47 -12.88 -5.46
N ALA A 104 6.70 -12.56 -5.08
CA ALA A 104 7.14 -12.54 -3.68
C ALA A 104 6.30 -11.57 -2.85
N MET A 105 6.12 -10.34 -3.32
CA MET A 105 5.31 -9.32 -2.65
C MET A 105 3.86 -9.75 -2.48
N ALA A 106 3.24 -10.32 -3.53
CA ALA A 106 1.90 -10.89 -3.43
C ALA A 106 1.83 -11.98 -2.35
N GLN A 107 2.82 -12.88 -2.30
CA GLN A 107 2.86 -13.97 -1.32
C GLN A 107 3.09 -13.46 0.11
N VAL A 108 3.96 -12.46 0.31
CA VAL A 108 4.16 -11.80 1.61
C VAL A 108 2.87 -11.12 2.08
N GLY A 109 2.13 -10.47 1.18
CA GLY A 109 0.82 -9.90 1.48
C GLY A 109 -0.23 -10.94 1.88
N LEU A 110 -0.26 -12.10 1.18
CA LEU A 110 -1.12 -13.23 1.56
C LEU A 110 -0.73 -13.84 2.90
N CYS A 111 0.58 -13.94 3.19
CA CYS A 111 1.09 -14.41 4.47
C CYS A 111 0.67 -13.48 5.63
N ALA A 112 0.82 -12.17 5.45
CA ALA A 112 0.34 -11.18 6.42
C ALA A 112 -1.18 -11.32 6.67
N PHE A 113 -1.95 -11.55 5.61
CA PHE A 113 -3.40 -11.75 5.70
C PHE A 113 -3.76 -13.01 6.50
N ARG A 114 -3.07 -14.14 6.27
CA ARG A 114 -3.26 -15.39 7.02
C ARG A 114 -2.98 -15.24 8.52
N LEU A 115 -1.97 -14.44 8.87
CA LEU A 115 -1.62 -14.16 10.26
C LEU A 115 -2.57 -13.16 10.95
N GLY A 116 -3.42 -12.46 10.20
CA GLY A 116 -4.36 -11.44 10.72
C GLY A 116 -3.77 -10.03 10.79
N MET A 117 -2.67 -9.78 10.09
CA MET A 117 -2.01 -8.47 10.01
C MET A 117 -2.59 -7.67 8.85
N ALA A 118 -3.75 -7.05 9.07
CA ALA A 118 -4.52 -6.35 8.03
C ALA A 118 -3.80 -5.11 7.47
N TRP A 119 -3.01 -4.40 8.28
CA TRP A 119 -2.28 -3.20 7.85
C TRP A 119 -1.17 -3.57 6.87
N GLU A 120 -0.35 -4.54 7.25
CA GLU A 120 0.77 -5.04 6.48
C GLU A 120 0.30 -5.73 5.19
N ALA A 121 -0.78 -6.52 5.27
CA ALA A 121 -1.40 -7.13 4.10
C ALA A 121 -1.91 -6.08 3.10
N HIS A 122 -2.59 -5.04 3.60
CA HIS A 122 -3.05 -3.96 2.75
C HIS A 122 -1.89 -3.22 2.09
N SER A 123 -0.87 -2.84 2.86
CA SER A 123 0.29 -2.09 2.38
C SER A 123 1.07 -2.85 1.30
N ALA A 124 1.30 -4.16 1.48
CA ALA A 124 2.02 -4.98 0.50
C ALA A 124 1.22 -5.20 -0.80
N LEU A 125 -0.11 -5.33 -0.69
CA LEU A 125 -0.99 -5.62 -1.83
C LEU A 125 -1.49 -4.36 -2.55
N GLN A 126 -1.36 -3.18 -1.94
CA GLN A 126 -1.89 -1.93 -2.48
C GLN A 126 -1.34 -1.66 -3.88
N GLU A 127 -0.04 -1.71 -4.11
CA GLU A 127 0.53 -1.37 -5.42
C GLU A 127 0.13 -2.36 -6.53
N ILE A 128 0.00 -3.65 -6.19
CA ILE A 128 -0.38 -4.71 -7.13
C ILE A 128 -1.88 -4.62 -7.48
N CYS A 129 -2.73 -4.36 -6.48
CA CYS A 129 -4.19 -4.42 -6.64
C CYS A 129 -4.86 -3.05 -6.92
N SER A 130 -4.27 -1.94 -6.46
CA SER A 130 -4.88 -0.59 -6.52
C SER A 130 -4.74 0.09 -7.87
N SER A 131 -4.19 -0.58 -8.89
CA SER A 131 -3.98 -0.01 -10.21
C SER A 131 -5.25 0.14 -11.06
N SER A 132 -6.40 0.33 -10.42
CA SER A 132 -7.72 0.40 -11.06
C SER A 132 -7.92 1.60 -11.99
N TYR A 133 -6.94 2.49 -12.17
CA TYR A 133 -7.08 3.73 -12.95
C TYR A 133 -6.76 3.59 -14.44
N SER A 134 -6.17 2.48 -14.89
CA SER A 134 -6.00 2.22 -16.32
C SER A 134 -7.24 1.50 -16.88
N SER A 135 -7.72 1.95 -18.05
CA SER A 135 -8.92 1.56 -18.80
C SER A 135 -9.16 0.04 -19.00
N GLY A 136 -8.20 -0.82 -18.63
CA GLY A 136 -8.25 -2.29 -18.74
C GLY A 136 -8.87 -3.04 -17.56
N GLY A 137 -9.24 -2.37 -16.46
CA GLY A 137 -9.80 -3.01 -15.26
C GLY A 137 -8.75 -3.67 -14.35
N ALA A 138 -9.05 -3.75 -13.05
CA ALA A 138 -8.10 -4.18 -12.01
C ALA A 138 -7.49 -5.57 -12.26
N ASN A 139 -8.28 -6.50 -12.83
CA ASN A 139 -7.83 -7.87 -13.09
C ASN A 139 -6.88 -7.99 -14.28
N ALA A 140 -6.86 -7.03 -15.21
CA ALA A 140 -5.98 -7.08 -16.38
C ALA A 140 -4.53 -6.79 -15.97
N ARG A 141 -4.29 -5.69 -15.25
CA ARG A 141 -2.93 -5.35 -14.80
C ARG A 141 -2.37 -6.36 -13.80
N MET A 142 -3.20 -6.91 -12.89
CA MET A 142 -2.75 -7.97 -11.98
C MET A 142 -2.28 -9.23 -12.73
N LYS A 143 -2.97 -9.61 -13.82
CA LYS A 143 -2.56 -10.73 -14.69
C LYS A 143 -1.21 -10.49 -15.35
N GLU A 144 -0.98 -9.25 -15.80
CA GLU A 144 0.26 -8.84 -16.45
C GLU A 144 1.43 -8.78 -15.46
N LEU A 145 1.26 -8.10 -14.32
CA LEU A 145 2.30 -7.94 -13.30
C LEU A 145 2.78 -9.27 -12.68
N LEU A 146 1.90 -10.28 -12.65
CA LEU A 146 2.20 -11.62 -12.14
C LEU A 146 2.54 -12.62 -13.26
N ALA A 147 2.57 -12.18 -14.52
CA ALA A 147 2.80 -13.00 -15.71
C ALA A 147 1.88 -14.24 -15.84
N GLN A 148 0.61 -14.09 -15.45
CA GLN A 148 -0.40 -15.15 -15.49
C GLN A 148 -1.38 -15.02 -16.67
N GLY A 149 -1.23 -13.98 -17.49
CA GLY A 149 -2.03 -13.79 -18.69
C GLY A 149 -1.71 -12.48 -19.39
N ILE A 150 -2.24 -12.34 -20.60
CA ILE A 150 -2.10 -11.13 -21.40
C ILE A 150 -3.19 -10.15 -20.97
N ALA A 151 -2.78 -8.94 -20.58
CA ALA A 151 -3.70 -7.84 -20.34
C ALA A 151 -4.02 -7.16 -21.68
N ILE A 152 -5.28 -7.30 -22.12
CA ILE A 152 -5.78 -6.54 -23.26
C ILE A 152 -6.40 -5.26 -22.69
N TYR A 153 -5.73 -4.13 -22.91
CA TYR A 153 -6.26 -2.83 -22.54
C TYR A 153 -7.23 -2.35 -23.62
N ARG A 154 -8.43 -1.89 -23.23
CA ARG A 154 -9.37 -1.31 -24.19
C ARG A 154 -8.76 -0.04 -24.80
N GLY A 155 -8.55 -0.04 -26.11
CA GLY A 155 -8.04 1.11 -26.87
C GLY A 155 -6.52 1.15 -27.06
N ILE A 156 -5.76 0.17 -26.55
CA ILE A 156 -4.33 0.01 -26.84
C ILE A 156 -4.15 -1.37 -27.46
N GLU A 157 -4.04 -1.42 -28.79
CA GLU A 157 -3.66 -2.64 -29.48
C GLU A 157 -2.15 -2.86 -29.28
N LYS A 158 -1.79 -3.93 -28.57
CA LYS A 158 -0.39 -4.33 -28.41
C LYS A 158 0.10 -4.89 -29.76
N THR A 159 1.35 -4.64 -30.11
CA THR A 159 1.90 -5.20 -31.34
C THR A 159 2.02 -6.73 -31.22
N PRO A 160 1.84 -7.48 -32.32
CA PRO A 160 1.87 -8.95 -32.26
C PRO A 160 3.22 -9.51 -31.77
N GLU A 161 4.31 -8.76 -31.95
CA GLU A 161 5.64 -9.11 -31.43
C GLU A 161 5.74 -8.96 -29.91
N GLN A 162 5.12 -7.91 -29.35
CA GLN A 162 5.03 -7.71 -27.90
C GLN A 162 4.16 -8.77 -27.24
N GLU A 163 3.03 -9.14 -27.84
CA GLU A 163 2.18 -10.22 -27.34
C GLU A 163 2.89 -11.58 -27.36
N LYS A 164 3.65 -11.88 -28.42
CA LYS A 164 4.46 -13.11 -28.49
C LYS A 164 5.52 -13.13 -27.41
N ALA A 165 6.22 -12.02 -27.18
CA ALA A 165 7.22 -11.89 -26.13
C ALA A 165 6.62 -12.00 -24.71
N GLU A 166 5.40 -11.48 -24.48
CA GLU A 166 4.68 -11.64 -23.22
C GLU A 166 4.22 -13.08 -22.99
N ARG A 167 3.74 -13.76 -24.05
CA ARG A 167 3.31 -15.16 -23.97
C ARG A 167 4.47 -16.09 -23.61
N MET A 168 5.67 -15.82 -24.12
CA MET A 168 6.89 -16.58 -23.78
C MET A 168 7.36 -16.37 -22.33
N ARG A 169 6.94 -15.28 -21.67
CA ARG A 169 7.30 -14.96 -20.28
C ARG A 169 6.30 -15.46 -19.26
N GLN A 170 5.19 -16.06 -19.70
CA GLN A 170 4.15 -16.53 -18.79
C GLN A 170 4.66 -17.68 -17.92
N VAL A 171 4.30 -17.62 -16.65
CA VAL A 171 4.56 -18.73 -15.75
C VAL A 171 3.61 -19.89 -16.05
N PRO A 172 4.05 -21.15 -15.88
CA PRO A 172 3.17 -22.31 -15.98
C PRO A 172 2.00 -22.27 -15.01
N TYR A 173 0.89 -22.93 -15.35
CA TYR A 173 -0.36 -22.87 -14.58
C TYR A 173 -0.22 -23.32 -13.11
N HIS A 174 0.64 -24.30 -12.82
CA HIS A 174 0.88 -24.78 -11.46
C HIS A 174 1.61 -23.75 -10.56
N MET A 175 2.18 -22.70 -11.16
CA MET A 175 2.78 -21.57 -10.43
C MET A 175 1.81 -20.37 -10.37
N HIS A 176 0.57 -20.48 -10.84
CA HIS A 176 -0.37 -19.37 -10.78
C HIS A 176 -0.86 -19.15 -9.34
N ILE A 177 -0.80 -17.91 -8.88
CA ILE A 177 -1.42 -17.43 -7.65
C ILE A 177 -2.85 -17.02 -8.01
N SER A 178 -3.84 -17.51 -7.27
CA SER A 178 -5.24 -17.18 -7.54
C SER A 178 -5.53 -15.69 -7.36
N LEU A 179 -5.81 -15.00 -8.47
CA LEU A 179 -6.09 -13.56 -8.49
C LEU A 179 -7.34 -13.19 -7.71
N GLU A 180 -8.35 -14.06 -7.73
CA GLU A 180 -9.59 -13.87 -6.97
C GLU A 180 -9.31 -13.80 -5.47
N PHE A 181 -8.49 -14.73 -4.94
CA PHE A 181 -8.11 -14.70 -3.54
C PHE A 181 -7.24 -13.49 -3.20
N LEU A 182 -6.32 -13.11 -4.09
CA LEU A 182 -5.48 -11.92 -3.89
C LEU A 182 -6.32 -10.64 -3.78
N GLU A 183 -7.31 -10.49 -4.65
CA GLU A 183 -8.28 -9.39 -4.60
C GLU A 183 -9.12 -9.45 -3.32
N THR A 184 -9.56 -10.64 -2.87
CA THR A 184 -10.29 -10.78 -1.60
C THR A 184 -9.46 -10.32 -0.41
N ALA A 185 -8.20 -10.75 -0.33
CA ALA A 185 -7.31 -10.41 0.77
C ALA A 185 -7.06 -8.90 0.82
N HIS A 186 -6.84 -8.27 -0.34
CA HIS A 186 -6.67 -6.82 -0.43
C HIS A 186 -7.93 -6.06 -0.01
N LEU A 187 -9.11 -6.43 -0.54
CA LEU A 187 -10.36 -5.72 -0.27
C LEU A 187 -10.86 -5.93 1.16
N VAL A 188 -10.72 -7.12 1.74
CA VAL A 188 -11.07 -7.39 3.15
C VAL A 188 -10.13 -6.63 4.09
N SER A 189 -8.83 -6.60 3.79
CA SER A 189 -7.88 -5.80 4.57
C SER A 189 -8.19 -4.31 4.47
N ALA A 190 -8.50 -3.81 3.26
CA ALA A 190 -8.93 -2.43 3.06
C ALA A 190 -10.23 -2.11 3.83
N MET A 191 -11.21 -3.02 3.81
CA MET A 191 -12.48 -2.89 4.53
C MET A 191 -12.27 -2.70 6.04
N LEU A 192 -11.44 -3.54 6.66
CA LEU A 192 -11.15 -3.50 8.10
C LEU A 192 -10.47 -2.19 8.52
N LEU A 193 -9.67 -1.58 7.64
CA LEU A 193 -8.97 -0.33 7.92
C LEU A 193 -9.81 0.91 7.60
N GLU A 194 -10.52 0.91 6.47
CA GLU A 194 -11.24 2.08 5.98
C GLU A 194 -12.54 2.33 6.74
N ILE A 195 -13.30 1.30 7.12
CA ILE A 195 -14.62 1.51 7.71
C ILE A 195 -14.54 2.25 9.07
N PRO A 196 -13.66 1.86 10.01
CA PRO A 196 -13.46 2.64 11.23
C PRO A 196 -12.96 4.06 10.94
N ASN A 197 -12.10 4.24 9.94
CA ASN A 197 -11.60 5.56 9.54
C ASN A 197 -12.68 6.45 8.91
N ILE A 198 -13.59 5.87 8.14
CA ILE A 198 -14.75 6.58 7.57
C ILE A 198 -15.68 7.02 8.70
N ALA A 199 -15.97 6.14 9.67
CA ALA A 199 -16.77 6.48 10.85
C ALA A 199 -16.10 7.58 11.69
N LEU A 200 -14.78 7.50 11.92
CA LEU A 200 -14.01 8.52 12.61
C LEU A 200 -14.04 9.87 11.88
N ASN A 201 -13.89 9.85 10.55
CA ASN A 201 -13.95 11.06 9.72
C ASN A 201 -15.36 11.68 9.71
N GLN A 202 -16.40 10.87 9.86
CA GLN A 202 -17.77 11.37 10.04
C GLN A 202 -17.93 12.02 11.41
N LEU A 203 -17.40 11.39 12.47
CA LEU A 203 -17.45 11.89 13.84
C LEU A 203 -16.67 13.19 14.03
N ARG A 204 -15.46 13.30 13.48
CA ARG A 204 -14.60 14.49 13.58
C ARG A 204 -15.10 15.69 12.76
N GLY A 205 -16.16 15.53 11.98
CA GLY A 205 -16.78 16.61 11.20
C GLY A 205 -15.97 17.06 9.98
N VAL A 206 -16.54 17.99 9.22
CA VAL A 206 -16.14 18.30 7.83
C VAL A 206 -14.89 19.22 7.72
N GLY A 207 -14.15 19.46 8.82
CA GLY A 207 -12.94 20.31 8.84
C GLY A 207 -11.59 19.56 8.80
N MET A 208 -11.50 18.33 9.29
CA MET A 208 -10.22 17.62 9.27
C MET A 208 -9.96 16.93 7.92
N LYS A 209 -8.70 16.96 7.46
CA LYS A 209 -8.26 16.27 6.24
C LYS A 209 -8.64 14.79 6.35
N ARG A 210 -9.56 14.34 5.49
CA ARG A 210 -9.93 12.93 5.35
C ARG A 210 -8.69 12.14 4.96
N ARG A 211 -8.11 11.40 5.90
CA ARG A 211 -7.05 10.43 5.57
C ARG A 211 -7.72 9.24 4.89
N MET A 212 -7.60 9.17 3.57
CA MET A 212 -8.03 8.03 2.77
C MET A 212 -6.84 7.09 2.62
N ILE A 213 -6.99 5.85 3.05
CA ILE A 213 -5.96 4.80 2.97
C ILE A 213 -5.96 4.20 1.56
N SER A 214 -7.14 3.81 1.06
CA SER A 214 -7.36 3.26 -0.27
C SER A 214 -8.45 4.00 -1.05
N LYS A 215 -8.01 4.73 -2.08
CA LYS A 215 -8.92 5.42 -3.01
C LYS A 215 -9.80 4.43 -3.80
N THR A 216 -9.23 3.29 -4.19
CA THR A 216 -9.92 2.26 -4.98
C THR A 216 -11.07 1.63 -4.19
N PHE A 217 -10.83 1.28 -2.92
CA PHE A 217 -11.88 0.73 -2.06
C PHE A 217 -13.02 1.74 -1.84
N GLN A 218 -12.69 3.00 -1.54
CA GLN A 218 -13.72 4.03 -1.35
C GLN A 218 -14.53 4.32 -2.61
N TYR A 219 -13.91 4.23 -3.80
CA TYR A 219 -14.64 4.34 -5.07
C TYR A 219 -15.68 3.22 -5.21
N PHE A 220 -15.30 1.96 -4.98
CA PHE A 220 -16.24 0.84 -5.02
C PHE A 220 -17.34 0.96 -3.96
N LEU A 221 -16.98 1.37 -2.73
CA LEU A 221 -17.95 1.59 -1.67
C LEU A 221 -18.95 2.68 -2.06
N ARG A 222 -18.49 3.82 -2.58
CA ARG A 222 -19.36 4.91 -3.03
C ARG A 222 -20.30 4.47 -4.16
N ASN A 223 -19.80 3.68 -5.11
CA ASN A 223 -20.63 3.13 -6.17
C ASN A 223 -21.67 2.15 -5.62
N SER A 224 -21.29 1.30 -4.66
CA SER A 224 -22.23 0.36 -4.02
C SER A 224 -23.31 1.07 -3.20
N LEU A 225 -22.97 2.18 -2.51
CA LEU A 225 -23.93 2.99 -1.76
C LEU A 225 -24.86 3.79 -2.67
N LYS A 226 -24.43 4.12 -3.89
CA LYS A 226 -25.28 4.78 -4.90
C LYS A 226 -26.33 3.83 -5.47
N GLN A 227 -26.10 2.52 -5.42
CA GLN A 227 -27.09 1.54 -5.87
C GLN A 227 -28.29 1.54 -4.92
N ARG A 228 -29.45 1.96 -5.42
CA ARG A 228 -30.70 2.02 -4.64
C ARG A 228 -31.19 0.64 -4.22
N HIS A 229 -30.99 -0.36 -5.07
CA HIS A 229 -31.36 -1.75 -4.82
C HIS A 229 -30.12 -2.63 -5.00
N PRO A 230 -29.42 -2.94 -3.91
CA PRO A 230 -28.33 -3.90 -3.95
C PRO A 230 -28.92 -5.30 -4.17
N GLY A 231 -28.55 -5.94 -5.27
CA GLY A 231 -28.86 -7.36 -5.50
C GLY A 231 -28.12 -8.28 -4.50
N PRO A 232 -28.49 -9.56 -4.44
CA PRO A 232 -27.72 -10.54 -3.69
C PRO A 232 -26.27 -10.58 -4.21
N PRO A 233 -25.26 -10.71 -3.33
CA PRO A 233 -23.87 -10.68 -3.75
C PRO A 233 -23.51 -11.97 -4.49
N GLU A 234 -22.99 -11.85 -5.72
CA GLU A 234 -22.49 -13.00 -6.50
C GLU A 234 -20.98 -12.93 -6.71
N ASN A 235 -20.48 -11.72 -6.98
CA ASN A 235 -19.06 -11.47 -7.17
C ASN A 235 -18.36 -11.26 -5.83
N VAL A 236 -17.07 -11.57 -5.76
CA VAL A 236 -16.20 -11.26 -4.61
C VAL A 236 -16.33 -9.81 -4.18
N ARG A 237 -16.29 -8.89 -5.15
CA ARG A 237 -16.41 -7.44 -4.87
C ARG A 237 -17.73 -7.13 -4.18
N ASP A 238 -18.83 -7.72 -4.65
CA ASP A 238 -20.16 -7.46 -4.10
C ASP A 238 -20.32 -8.05 -2.71
N HIS A 239 -19.72 -9.22 -2.43
CA HIS A 239 -19.66 -9.80 -1.08
C HIS A 239 -18.95 -8.86 -0.10
N VAL A 240 -17.79 -8.32 -0.48
CA VAL A 240 -17.05 -7.39 0.38
C VAL A 240 -17.80 -6.07 0.55
N MET A 241 -18.46 -5.55 -0.48
CA MET A 241 -19.26 -4.32 -0.39
C MET A 241 -20.54 -4.50 0.43
N ALA A 242 -21.17 -5.68 0.38
CA ALA A 242 -22.28 -6.04 1.26
C ALA A 242 -21.82 -6.17 2.71
N ALA A 243 -20.69 -6.85 2.96
CA ALA A 243 -20.06 -6.95 4.26
C ALA A 243 -19.69 -5.57 4.83
N SER A 244 -19.21 -4.66 3.98
CA SER A 244 -18.87 -3.29 4.35
C SER A 244 -20.10 -2.51 4.84
N ARG A 245 -21.24 -2.64 4.16
CA ARG A 245 -22.49 -2.00 4.57
C ARG A 245 -23.01 -2.53 5.92
N ALA A 246 -22.84 -3.83 6.18
CA ALA A 246 -23.16 -4.42 7.48
C ALA A 246 -22.22 -3.89 8.59
N LEU A 247 -20.91 -3.82 8.30
CA LEU A 247 -19.92 -3.35 9.27
C LEU A 247 -20.11 -1.86 9.62
N MET A 248 -20.49 -1.02 8.65
CA MET A 248 -20.83 0.39 8.90
C MET A 248 -21.98 0.57 9.90
N LYS A 249 -22.91 -0.40 9.97
CA LYS A 249 -23.99 -0.44 10.97
C LYS A 249 -23.57 -1.06 12.30
N GLY A 250 -22.37 -1.66 12.37
CA GLY A 250 -21.89 -2.41 13.53
C GLY A 250 -22.38 -3.87 13.61
N ASP A 251 -23.05 -4.39 12.58
CA ASP A 251 -23.47 -5.80 12.56
C ASP A 251 -22.33 -6.72 12.09
N TRP A 252 -21.67 -7.35 13.06
CA TRP A 252 -20.56 -8.25 12.79
C TRP A 252 -21.02 -9.63 12.29
N LYS A 253 -22.23 -10.08 12.62
CA LYS A 253 -22.73 -11.42 12.25
C LYS A 253 -23.01 -11.48 10.76
N GLN A 254 -23.71 -10.47 10.24
CA GLN A 254 -23.95 -10.36 8.79
C GLN A 254 -22.64 -10.14 8.03
N CYS A 255 -21.74 -9.29 8.55
CA CYS A 255 -20.43 -9.06 7.95
C CYS A 255 -19.64 -10.36 7.80
N TYR A 256 -19.53 -11.14 8.88
CA TYR A 256 -18.85 -12.44 8.85
C TYR A 256 -19.54 -13.44 7.92
N GLY A 257 -20.87 -13.48 7.88
CA GLY A 257 -21.63 -14.33 6.96
C GLY A 257 -21.27 -14.09 5.50
N PHE A 258 -21.20 -12.82 5.07
CA PHE A 258 -20.81 -12.48 3.70
C PHE A 258 -19.33 -12.80 3.41
N VAL A 259 -18.43 -12.61 4.38
CA VAL A 259 -17.01 -12.95 4.22
C VAL A 259 -16.81 -14.46 4.14
N ALA A 260 -17.50 -15.25 4.95
CA ALA A 260 -17.39 -16.71 4.97
C ALA A 260 -17.99 -17.38 3.73
N GLN A 261 -19.02 -16.78 3.13
CA GLN A 261 -19.68 -17.29 1.91
C GLN A 261 -18.87 -17.10 0.62
N MET A 262 -17.74 -16.38 0.67
CA MET A 262 -16.94 -16.11 -0.53
C MET A 262 -16.36 -17.40 -1.14
N ARG A 263 -16.52 -17.57 -2.45
CA ARG A 263 -16.00 -18.73 -3.20
C ARG A 263 -14.48 -18.86 -3.16
N ALA A 264 -13.78 -17.75 -2.95
CA ALA A 264 -12.32 -17.71 -2.88
C ALA A 264 -11.72 -18.60 -1.79
N TRP A 265 -12.45 -18.84 -0.69
CA TRP A 265 -11.99 -19.73 0.38
C TRP A 265 -11.91 -21.20 -0.04
N ARG A 266 -12.64 -21.62 -1.08
CA ARG A 266 -12.55 -22.99 -1.60
C ARG A 266 -11.20 -23.26 -2.27
N ILE A 267 -10.53 -22.21 -2.74
CA ILE A 267 -9.25 -22.30 -3.44
C ILE A 267 -8.12 -22.52 -2.42
N VAL A 268 -8.23 -21.89 -1.26
CA VAL A 268 -7.26 -21.98 -0.17
C VAL A 268 -7.65 -23.17 0.69
N GLY A 269 -6.95 -24.30 0.54
CA GLY A 269 -7.29 -25.56 1.20
C GLY A 269 -7.71 -25.42 2.67
N ALA A 270 -8.59 -26.31 3.14
CA ALA A 270 -9.30 -26.18 4.41
C ALA A 270 -8.39 -25.89 5.62
N ASN A 271 -7.18 -26.47 5.64
CA ASN A 271 -6.19 -26.31 6.70
C ASN A 271 -5.74 -24.85 6.93
N ILE A 272 -5.79 -24.02 5.88
CA ILE A 272 -5.35 -22.62 5.91
C ILE A 272 -6.57 -21.71 6.09
N ALA A 273 -7.71 -22.07 5.48
CA ALA A 273 -8.91 -21.26 5.53
C ALA A 273 -9.48 -21.15 6.95
N THR A 274 -9.57 -22.24 7.71
CA THR A 274 -10.16 -22.24 9.07
C THR A 274 -9.43 -21.31 10.06
N PRO A 275 -8.09 -21.39 10.27
CA PRO A 275 -7.41 -20.49 11.19
C PRO A 275 -7.44 -19.04 10.70
N THR A 276 -7.43 -18.81 9.38
CA THR A 276 -7.53 -17.46 8.81
C THR A 276 -8.91 -16.85 9.10
N LEU A 277 -9.98 -17.62 8.91
CA LEU A 277 -11.35 -17.18 9.20
C LEU A 277 -11.58 -16.89 10.69
N GLU A 278 -11.01 -17.70 11.58
CA GLU A 278 -11.06 -17.44 13.04
C GLU A 278 -10.36 -16.12 13.42
N ARG A 279 -9.17 -15.87 12.85
CA ARG A 279 -8.44 -14.61 13.04
C ARG A 279 -9.23 -13.43 12.48
N LEU A 280 -9.79 -13.58 11.28
CA LEU A 280 -10.64 -12.56 10.66
C LEU A 280 -11.90 -12.29 11.49
N LEU A 281 -12.53 -13.31 12.06
CA LEU A 281 -13.68 -13.14 12.95
C LEU A 281 -13.32 -12.30 14.18
N ALA A 282 -12.16 -12.57 14.81
CA ALA A 282 -11.68 -11.77 15.93
C ALA A 282 -11.42 -10.31 15.53
N LEU A 283 -10.86 -10.07 14.35
CA LEU A 283 -10.62 -8.73 13.81
C LEU A 283 -11.92 -8.01 13.45
N ILE A 284 -12.86 -8.68 12.79
CA ILE A 284 -14.17 -8.14 12.43
C ILE A 284 -14.93 -7.76 13.71
N LYS A 285 -14.94 -8.60 14.74
CA LYS A 285 -15.56 -8.26 16.03
C LYS A 285 -14.93 -7.00 16.65
N LYS A 286 -13.60 -6.90 16.64
CA LYS A 286 -12.87 -5.72 17.13
C LYS A 286 -13.20 -4.46 16.35
N GLU A 287 -13.14 -4.50 15.02
CA GLU A 287 -13.40 -3.32 14.19
C GLU A 287 -14.90 -2.96 14.11
N ALA A 288 -15.80 -3.95 14.24
CA ALA A 288 -17.25 -3.72 14.38
C ALA A 288 -17.55 -2.95 15.67
N LEU A 289 -16.95 -3.33 16.80
CA LEU A 289 -17.08 -2.60 18.07
C LEU A 289 -16.58 -1.15 17.92
N ARG A 290 -15.40 -0.96 17.33
CA ARG A 290 -14.84 0.38 17.11
C ARG A 290 -15.76 1.23 16.23
N THR A 291 -16.24 0.67 15.13
CA THR A 291 -17.14 1.34 14.19
C THR A 291 -18.47 1.68 14.86
N PHE A 292 -19.05 0.76 15.64
CA PHE A 292 -20.29 0.99 16.38
C PHE A 292 -20.14 2.14 17.37
N VAL A 293 -19.08 2.13 18.18
CA VAL A 293 -18.83 3.21 19.16
C VAL A 293 -18.62 4.54 18.45
N LEU A 294 -17.87 4.60 17.34
CA LEU A 294 -17.63 5.85 16.60
C LEU A 294 -18.87 6.39 15.90
N THR A 295 -19.69 5.53 15.31
CA THR A 295 -20.91 5.94 14.59
C THR A 295 -21.99 6.38 15.56
N TYR A 296 -22.15 5.67 16.67
CA TYR A 296 -23.25 5.90 17.61
C TYR A 296 -22.88 6.71 18.86
N SER A 297 -21.61 7.15 19.03
CA SER A 297 -21.21 7.98 20.16
C SER A 297 -22.02 9.26 20.29
N THR A 298 -22.46 9.82 19.16
CA THR A 298 -23.26 11.06 19.11
C THR A 298 -24.64 10.91 19.76
N TYR A 299 -25.20 9.69 19.76
CA TYR A 299 -26.55 9.41 20.27
C TYR A 299 -26.57 8.99 21.74
N TYR A 300 -25.49 8.37 22.23
CA TYR A 300 -25.42 7.80 23.57
C TYR A 300 -24.65 8.70 24.54
N ALA A 301 -25.26 9.02 25.69
CA ALA A 301 -24.57 9.75 26.78
C ALA A 301 -23.68 8.83 27.62
N SER A 302 -24.13 7.59 27.85
CA SER A 302 -23.41 6.57 28.60
C SER A 302 -23.59 5.20 27.95
N LEU A 303 -22.53 4.41 27.86
CA LEU A 303 -22.58 3.02 27.39
C LEU A 303 -22.05 2.07 28.47
N SER A 304 -22.81 1.02 28.79
CA SER A 304 -22.35 -0.02 29.70
C SER A 304 -21.39 -1.00 29.01
N MET A 305 -20.30 -1.37 29.70
CA MET A 305 -19.37 -2.40 29.22
C MET A 305 -20.00 -3.79 29.15
N THR A 306 -20.92 -4.13 30.05
CA THR A 306 -21.58 -5.45 30.07
C THR A 306 -22.40 -5.65 28.79
N HIS A 307 -23.17 -4.64 28.41
CA HIS A 307 -23.96 -4.64 27.19
C HIS A 307 -23.09 -4.76 25.93
N LEU A 308 -21.96 -4.05 25.87
CA LEU A 308 -21.01 -4.17 24.74
C LEU A 308 -20.35 -5.56 24.67
N SER A 309 -20.03 -6.14 25.82
CA SER A 309 -19.46 -7.49 25.90
C SER A 309 -20.43 -8.56 25.38
N GLU A 310 -21.72 -8.46 25.76
CA GLU A 310 -22.78 -9.35 25.30
C GLU A 310 -23.08 -9.18 23.80
N THR A 311 -23.20 -7.94 23.33
CA THR A 311 -23.57 -7.64 21.94
C THR A 311 -22.50 -8.10 20.94
N PHE A 312 -21.22 -7.92 21.27
CA PHE A 312 -20.10 -8.28 20.40
C PHE A 312 -19.48 -9.65 20.72
N GLU A 313 -19.97 -10.34 21.76
CA GLU A 313 -19.45 -11.63 22.24
C GLU A 313 -17.92 -11.59 22.42
N LEU A 314 -17.44 -10.53 23.09
CA LEU A 314 -16.03 -10.29 23.40
C LEU A 314 -15.83 -10.21 24.91
N PRO A 315 -14.69 -10.70 25.45
CA PRO A 315 -14.42 -10.59 26.87
C PRO A 315 -14.25 -9.11 27.28
N ALA A 316 -14.78 -8.77 28.45
CA ALA A 316 -14.77 -7.41 28.98
C ALA A 316 -13.36 -6.77 29.00
N SER A 317 -12.32 -7.56 29.26
CA SER A 317 -10.91 -7.11 29.22
C SER A 317 -10.48 -6.60 27.85
N LYS A 318 -10.88 -7.29 26.77
CA LYS A 318 -10.58 -6.85 25.39
C LYS A 318 -11.37 -5.59 25.03
N VAL A 319 -12.65 -5.53 25.41
CA VAL A 319 -13.50 -4.34 25.18
C VAL A 319 -12.90 -3.12 25.89
N HIS A 320 -12.52 -3.27 27.16
CA HIS A 320 -11.86 -2.21 27.92
C HIS A 320 -10.54 -1.76 27.26
N SER A 321 -9.69 -2.70 26.83
CA SER A 321 -8.41 -2.38 26.16
C SER A 321 -8.61 -1.64 24.84
N ILE A 322 -9.56 -2.09 24.00
CA ILE A 322 -9.86 -1.46 22.70
C ILE A 322 -10.35 -0.02 22.91
N ILE A 323 -11.32 0.18 23.79
CA ILE A 323 -11.93 1.50 24.00
C ILE A 323 -10.97 2.44 24.72
N SER A 324 -10.18 1.94 25.69
CA SER A 324 -9.12 2.73 26.33
C SER A 324 -8.09 3.20 25.31
N LYS A 325 -7.69 2.33 24.37
CA LYS A 325 -6.79 2.72 23.27
C LYS A 325 -7.42 3.79 22.37
N MET A 326 -8.73 3.73 22.11
CA MET A 326 -9.44 4.78 21.35
C MET A 326 -9.46 6.12 22.09
N ILE A 327 -9.64 6.11 23.42
CA ILE A 327 -9.61 7.33 24.24
C ILE A 327 -8.19 7.93 24.25
N THR A 328 -7.16 7.11 24.44
CA THR A 328 -5.75 7.57 24.43
C THR A 328 -5.34 8.12 23.06
N ASN A 329 -5.84 7.54 21.96
CA ASN A 329 -5.58 8.03 20.61
C ASN A 329 -6.40 9.28 20.22
N GLU A 330 -7.19 9.84 21.16
CA GLU A 330 -8.13 10.95 20.91
C GLU A 330 -9.10 10.67 19.75
N GLU A 331 -9.46 9.39 19.55
CA GLU A 331 -10.48 8.97 18.59
C GLU A 331 -11.88 9.20 19.16
N LEU A 332 -12.04 9.05 20.48
CA LEU A 332 -13.30 9.19 21.20
C LEU A 332 -13.14 10.15 22.39
N GLN A 333 -13.99 11.18 22.45
CA GLN A 333 -14.06 12.10 23.59
C GLN A 333 -14.93 11.48 24.70
N ALA A 334 -14.40 10.46 25.38
CA ALA A 334 -15.09 9.77 26.46
C ALA A 334 -14.16 9.53 27.65
N SER A 335 -14.76 9.32 28.82
CA SER A 335 -14.06 8.94 30.04
C SER A 335 -14.69 7.68 30.63
N TRP A 336 -13.84 6.85 31.23
CA TRP A 336 -14.27 5.68 31.99
C TRP A 336 -14.77 6.09 33.38
N ASP A 337 -15.91 5.55 33.77
CA ASP A 337 -16.37 5.56 35.15
C ASP A 337 -16.01 4.21 35.81
N GLN A 338 -15.01 4.24 36.68
CA GLN A 338 -14.44 3.06 37.31
C GLN A 338 -15.39 2.27 38.23
N PRO A 339 -16.30 2.88 39.02
CA PRO A 339 -17.23 2.13 39.86
C PRO A 339 -18.35 1.44 39.08
N THR A 340 -18.92 2.07 38.04
CA THR A 340 -20.05 1.49 37.30
C THR A 340 -19.64 0.71 36.05
N GLY A 341 -18.36 0.78 35.65
CA GLY A 341 -17.87 0.13 34.42
C GLY A 341 -18.54 0.69 33.16
N CYS A 342 -18.98 1.95 33.20
CA CYS A 342 -19.64 2.63 32.10
C CYS A 342 -18.71 3.65 31.43
N ILE A 343 -18.92 3.84 30.14
CA ILE A 343 -18.23 4.85 29.32
C ILE A 343 -19.14 6.07 29.27
N ILE A 344 -18.66 7.19 29.80
CA ILE A 344 -19.38 8.47 29.74
C ILE A 344 -18.82 9.26 28.56
N VAL A 345 -19.65 9.49 27.54
CA VAL A 345 -19.27 10.28 26.37
C VAL A 345 -19.44 11.76 26.70
N ARG A 346 -18.36 12.54 26.56
CA ARG A 346 -18.42 13.99 26.78
C ARG A 346 -19.03 14.63 25.54
N ARG A 347 -20.15 15.34 25.70
CA ARG A 347 -20.86 16.06 24.63
C ARG A 347 -20.14 17.35 24.23
N THR A 348 -18.89 17.25 23.81
CA THR A 348 -18.10 18.36 23.28
C THR A 348 -18.05 18.31 21.75
N GLU A 349 -19.12 17.84 21.11
CA GLU A 349 -19.20 17.85 19.66
C GLU A 349 -19.63 19.24 19.19
N PRO A 350 -18.87 19.87 18.27
CA PRO A 350 -19.24 21.17 17.76
C PRO A 350 -20.59 21.05 17.02
N THR A 351 -21.49 21.99 17.30
CA THR A 351 -22.73 22.11 16.54
C THR A 351 -22.42 22.27 15.05
N ARG A 352 -23.38 21.94 14.17
CA ARG A 352 -23.19 22.06 12.71
C ARG A 352 -22.68 23.45 12.30
N LEU A 353 -23.19 24.52 12.93
CA LEU A 353 -22.72 25.89 12.70
C LEU A 353 -21.25 26.08 13.13
N GLN A 354 -20.89 25.63 14.34
CA GLN A 354 -19.50 25.68 14.82
C GLN A 354 -18.55 24.88 13.91
N SER A 355 -18.99 23.72 13.42
CA SER A 355 -18.19 22.89 12.49
C SER A 355 -17.95 23.59 11.14
N LEU A 356 -18.94 24.34 10.63
CA LEU A 356 -18.83 25.13 9.40
C LEU A 356 -17.96 26.37 9.60
N ALA A 357 -18.07 27.03 10.76
CA ALA A 357 -17.20 28.15 11.11
C ALA A 357 -15.73 27.71 11.19
N LEU A 358 -15.43 26.58 11.86
CA LEU A 358 -14.09 26.01 11.91
C LEU A 358 -13.53 25.66 10.51
N GLN A 359 -14.38 25.11 9.63
CA GLN A 359 -14.00 24.88 8.22
C GLN A 359 -13.67 26.17 7.48
N LEU A 360 -14.49 27.20 7.67
CA LEU A 360 -14.26 28.49 7.04
C LEU A 360 -12.93 29.07 7.52
N THR A 361 -12.64 29.01 8.83
CA THR A 361 -11.36 29.44 9.39
C THR A 361 -10.18 28.71 8.77
N GLN A 362 -10.27 27.38 8.62
CA GLN A 362 -9.21 26.59 7.97
C GLN A 362 -9.04 26.93 6.49
N LYS A 363 -10.14 27.15 5.76
CA LYS A 363 -10.08 27.57 4.35
C LYS A 363 -9.51 28.98 4.20
N CYS A 364 -9.87 29.91 5.08
CA CYS A 364 -9.31 31.25 5.13
C CYS A 364 -7.81 31.22 5.41
N SER A 365 -7.35 30.37 6.35
CA SER A 365 -5.92 30.16 6.60
C SER A 365 -5.21 29.57 5.36
N GLN A 366 -5.77 28.54 4.71
CA GLN A 366 -5.20 27.99 3.47
C GLN A 366 -5.12 29.03 2.34
N LEU A 367 -6.12 29.93 2.25
CA LEU A 367 -6.11 31.02 1.29
C LEU A 367 -5.07 32.09 1.64
N ALA A 368 -4.89 32.41 2.92
CA ALA A 368 -3.84 33.32 3.37
C ALA A 368 -2.44 32.76 3.01
N ASP A 369 -2.17 31.50 3.35
CA ASP A 369 -0.92 30.82 2.99
C ASP A 369 -0.70 30.80 1.46
N HIS A 370 -1.78 30.61 0.68
CA HIS A 370 -1.69 30.63 -0.79
C HIS A 370 -1.37 32.03 -1.32
N ASN A 371 -1.98 33.07 -0.74
CA ASN A 371 -1.71 34.46 -1.10
C ASN A 371 -0.26 34.86 -0.75
N GLU A 372 0.25 34.42 0.41
CA GLU A 372 1.65 34.64 0.80
C GLU A 372 2.61 33.98 -0.20
N ARG A 373 2.37 32.72 -0.58
CA ARG A 373 3.19 32.03 -1.60
C ARG A 373 3.17 32.72 -2.96
N LEU A 374 2.01 33.25 -3.37
CA LEU A 374 1.90 34.02 -4.61
C LEU A 374 2.63 35.35 -4.53
N LEU A 375 2.59 36.03 -3.39
CA LEU A 375 3.36 37.25 -3.14
C LEU A 375 4.87 36.97 -3.15
N GLU A 376 5.32 35.90 -2.50
CA GLU A 376 6.72 35.46 -2.54
C GLU A 376 7.17 35.10 -3.96
N ALA A 377 6.35 34.38 -4.73
CA ALA A 377 6.65 34.08 -6.13
C ALA A 377 6.75 35.35 -6.99
N ARG A 378 5.90 36.35 -6.72
CA ARG A 378 5.94 37.64 -7.40
C ARG A 378 7.13 38.51 -6.97
N ALA A 379 7.51 38.46 -5.70
CA ALA A 379 8.67 39.18 -5.16
C ALA A 379 10.00 38.53 -5.58
N GLY A 380 10.06 37.19 -5.64
CA GLY A 380 11.22 36.42 -6.08
C GLY A 380 11.46 36.47 -7.58
N ALA A 381 10.41 36.64 -8.41
CA ALA A 381 10.56 36.95 -9.83
C ALA A 381 11.15 38.35 -10.09
N GLY A 382 11.27 39.20 -9.06
CA GLY A 382 11.89 40.51 -9.12
C GLY A 382 13.30 40.59 -8.52
N ALA A 383 13.88 39.48 -8.05
CA ALA A 383 15.13 39.53 -7.28
C ALA A 383 16.17 38.46 -7.69
N GLY A 384 17.06 38.86 -8.61
CA GLY A 384 18.47 38.44 -8.63
C GLY A 384 19.16 38.59 -10.00
N PRO A 385 20.43 39.06 -10.10
CA PRO A 385 21.34 39.62 -9.08
C PRO A 385 22.08 40.93 -9.50
N GLY A 386 22.65 41.64 -8.53
CA GLY A 386 23.89 42.41 -8.78
C GLY A 386 23.81 43.94 -8.65
N GLY A 387 23.64 44.44 -7.43
CA GLY A 387 24.28 45.70 -7.05
C GLY A 387 25.77 45.45 -6.82
N LYS A 388 26.62 46.03 -7.68
CA LYS A 388 28.02 46.33 -7.36
C LYS A 388 28.39 47.63 -8.07
N ASP A 389 28.63 48.64 -7.25
CA ASP A 389 29.12 49.96 -7.60
C ASP A 389 30.42 49.89 -8.42
N GLY A 390 30.56 50.76 -9.42
CA GLY A 390 31.75 50.84 -10.26
C GLY A 390 31.56 51.75 -11.47
N GLU A 391 31.74 53.05 -11.23
CA GLU A 391 32.08 54.13 -12.16
C GLU A 391 32.74 53.71 -13.49
N SER A 392 32.23 54.19 -14.64
CA SER A 392 33.00 54.61 -15.84
C SER A 392 32.13 54.65 -17.10
N ASP A 393 32.10 55.84 -17.70
CA ASP A 393 31.72 56.26 -19.05
C ASP A 393 31.65 55.22 -20.20
N GLY A 394 30.73 55.49 -21.14
CA GLY A 394 31.00 55.28 -22.57
C GLY A 394 29.91 54.54 -23.37
N ALA A 395 29.27 55.27 -24.28
CA ALA A 395 28.24 54.86 -25.24
C ALA A 395 28.72 53.80 -26.30
N PRO A 396 27.92 53.47 -27.34
CA PRO A 396 27.10 52.26 -27.50
C PRO A 396 27.56 51.40 -28.72
N VAL A 397 26.68 50.51 -29.21
CA VAL A 397 26.72 49.65 -30.43
C VAL A 397 26.69 48.17 -30.02
N GLY A 398 25.82 47.28 -30.48
CA GLY A 398 24.83 47.28 -31.54
C GLY A 398 24.57 45.81 -31.91
N GLY A 399 23.36 45.48 -32.34
CA GLY A 399 23.10 44.31 -33.18
C GLY A 399 22.45 43.09 -32.52
N GLY A 400 21.25 42.78 -32.99
CA GLY A 400 21.00 41.45 -33.56
C GLY A 400 20.12 40.48 -32.76
N GLY A 401 18.83 40.44 -33.12
CA GLY A 401 18.28 39.22 -33.74
C GLY A 401 17.46 38.25 -32.89
N GLY A 402 16.19 38.10 -33.29
CA GLY A 402 15.36 36.90 -33.15
C GLY A 402 14.55 36.82 -31.84
N GLY A 403 13.23 36.63 -31.81
CA GLY A 403 12.28 36.19 -32.81
C GLY A 403 11.39 35.08 -32.22
N SER A 404 10.07 35.32 -32.21
CA SER A 404 8.96 34.36 -31.95
C SER A 404 8.84 33.75 -30.54
N GLY A 405 7.64 33.61 -29.96
CA GLY A 405 6.29 33.85 -30.47
C GLY A 405 5.28 33.79 -29.32
N GLY A 406 4.31 34.70 -29.36
CA GLY A 406 3.25 34.82 -28.37
C GLY A 406 2.13 33.78 -28.57
N GLY A 407 1.68 33.21 -27.44
CA GLY A 407 0.43 32.46 -27.36
C GLY A 407 -0.74 33.42 -27.30
N VAL A 408 -1.64 33.30 -28.28
CA VAL A 408 -2.87 34.09 -28.41
C VAL A 408 -4.01 33.37 -27.71
N ASP A 409 -4.60 34.05 -26.73
CA ASP A 409 -5.91 33.78 -26.16
C ASP A 409 -7.00 33.72 -27.24
N ARG A 410 -7.81 32.65 -27.23
CA ARG A 410 -9.07 32.60 -27.98
C ARG A 410 -10.24 32.67 -27.01
N SER A 411 -10.77 33.89 -26.90
CA SER A 411 -12.10 34.25 -26.43
C SER A 411 -13.02 34.50 -27.63
N GLY A 412 -14.32 34.21 -27.46
CA GLY A 412 -15.43 34.45 -28.40
C GLY A 412 -15.87 33.17 -29.12
N GLY A 413 -17.08 32.62 -28.98
CA GLY A 413 -18.38 33.27 -28.80
C GLY A 413 -19.11 33.27 -30.14
N GLY A 414 -20.24 32.56 -30.27
CA GLY A 414 -21.10 32.66 -31.47
C GLY A 414 -21.95 31.44 -31.76
N ALA A 415 -23.23 31.68 -32.01
CA ALA A 415 -24.34 30.74 -32.07
C ALA A 415 -24.63 30.17 -33.49
N GLY A 416 -25.54 29.19 -33.52
CA GLY A 416 -26.52 29.03 -34.61
C GLY A 416 -26.29 27.85 -35.57
N GLY A 417 -27.23 26.90 -35.55
CA GLY A 417 -27.30 25.73 -36.43
C GLY A 417 -28.16 24.65 -35.81
#